data_AF-A0A2A4W017-F1
#
_entry.id   AF-A0A2A4W017-F1
#
_cell.length_a   1.000
_cell.length_b   1.000
_cell.length_c   1.000
_cell.angle_alpha   90.00
_cell.angle_beta   90.00
_cell.angle_gamma   90.00
#
_symmetry.space_group_name_H-M   'P 1'
#
loop_
_entity.id
_entity.type
_entity.pdbx_description
1 polymer ?
#
loop_
_entity_poly.entity_id
_entity_poly.type
_entity_poly.pdbx_seq_one_letter_code
_entity_poly.pdbx_strand_id
1 'polypeptide(L)'
;MAKSRWYIIHAYSGYEAKVADAIKAQAILQELDALVDDVIVPTEEVIEIRKGKKVTSEKKFFPGYVLIKMVMTDDTYHLVNAHAKVTGFLGQQGRPSPI
;
A
#
# COMPACT_ATOMS: atom_id res chain seq x y z
N MET A 1 -2.66 -25.44 1.84
CA MET A 1 -3.45 -24.20 2.05
C MET A 1 -2.46 -23.04 2.09
N ALA A 2 -2.42 -22.23 1.05
CA ALA A 2 -1.56 -21.04 1.03
C ALA A 2 -2.10 -20.04 2.07
N LYS A 3 -1.22 -19.53 2.94
CA LYS A 3 -1.63 -18.70 4.08
C LYS A 3 -1.47 -17.23 3.67
N SER A 4 -2.58 -16.54 3.43
CA SER A 4 -2.59 -15.09 3.24
C SER A 4 -2.04 -14.43 4.50
N ARG A 5 -1.10 -13.51 4.32
CA ARG A 5 -0.40 -12.79 5.39
C ARG A 5 -0.53 -11.30 5.14
N TRP A 6 -0.57 -10.54 6.23
CA TRP A 6 -0.56 -9.09 6.15
C TRP A 6 0.86 -8.59 5.99
N TYR A 7 1.06 -7.70 5.03
CA TYR A 7 2.32 -7.06 4.73
C TYR A 7 2.14 -5.56 4.69
N ILE A 8 3.21 -4.86 5.05
CA ILE A 8 3.24 -3.40 5.05
C ILE A 8 4.09 -2.96 3.86
N ILE A 9 3.53 -2.09 3.03
CA ILE A 9 4.17 -1.47 1.88
C ILE A 9 4.42 -0.01 2.25
N HIS A 10 5.64 0.45 1.98
CA HIS A 10 5.97 1.86 2.03
C HIS A 10 5.74 2.48 0.63
N ALA A 11 4.95 3.54 0.57
CA ALA A 11 4.57 4.25 -0.64
C ALA A 11 4.82 5.75 -0.47
N TYR A 12 4.99 6.47 -1.58
CA TYR A 12 5.10 7.92 -1.53
C TYR A 12 3.82 8.56 -0.99
N SER A 13 3.98 9.49 -0.04
CA SER A 13 2.83 10.13 0.59
C SER A 13 1.99 10.89 -0.43
N GLY A 14 0.67 10.80 -0.31
CA GLY A 14 -0.29 11.43 -1.24
C GLY A 14 -0.58 10.58 -2.48
N TYR A 15 0.08 9.42 -2.63
CA TYR A 15 -0.23 8.43 -3.66
C TYR A 15 -0.69 7.09 -3.09
N GLU A 16 -0.85 6.96 -1.77
CA GLU A 16 -1.20 5.68 -1.12
C GLU A 16 -2.52 5.11 -1.65
N ALA A 17 -3.56 5.93 -1.77
CA ALA A 17 -4.85 5.52 -2.35
C ALA A 17 -4.71 5.07 -3.82
N LYS A 18 -3.91 5.79 -4.60
CA LYS A 18 -3.66 5.46 -6.02
C LYS A 18 -2.81 4.20 -6.17
N VAL A 19 -1.88 3.97 -5.26
CA VAL A 19 -1.04 2.77 -5.21
C VAL A 19 -1.90 1.56 -4.85
N ALA A 20 -2.79 1.66 -3.86
CA ALA A 20 -3.72 0.60 -3.51
C ALA A 20 -4.64 0.20 -4.67
N ASP A 21 -5.23 1.18 -5.35
CA ASP A 21 -6.07 0.95 -6.53
C ASP A 21 -5.27 0.32 -7.68
N ALA A 22 -4.06 0.83 -7.94
CA ALA A 22 -3.19 0.30 -8.97
C ALA A 22 -2.74 -1.14 -8.68
N ILE A 23 -2.41 -1.46 -7.42
CA ILE A 23 -2.08 -2.82 -7.00
C ILE A 23 -3.27 -3.76 -7.21
N LYS A 24 -4.49 -3.34 -6.83
CA LYS A 24 -5.71 -4.12 -7.11
C LYS A 24 -5.91 -4.34 -8.60
N ALA A 25 -5.79 -3.29 -9.41
CA ALA A 25 -5.95 -3.38 -10.85
C ALA A 25 -4.91 -4.30 -11.51
N GLN A 26 -3.65 -4.22 -11.07
CA GLN A 26 -2.58 -5.12 -11.54
C GLN A 26 -2.81 -6.57 -11.08
N ALA A 27 -3.29 -6.77 -9.85
CA ALA A 27 -3.59 -8.10 -9.34
C ALA A 27 -4.70 -8.77 -10.17
N ILE A 28 -5.73 -8.01 -10.56
CA ILE A 28 -6.79 -8.49 -11.46
C ILE A 28 -6.22 -8.81 -12.85
N LEU A 29 -5.37 -7.93 -13.40
CA LEU A 29 -4.75 -8.12 -14.72
C LEU A 29 -3.86 -9.36 -14.80
N GLN A 30 -3.20 -9.73 -13.70
CA GLN A 30 -2.34 -10.91 -13.62
C GLN A 30 -3.04 -12.15 -13.05
N GLU A 31 -4.36 -12.10 -12.86
CA GLU A 31 -5.14 -13.20 -12.27
C GLU A 31 -4.62 -13.62 -10.87
N LEU A 32 -4.00 -12.67 -10.16
CA LEU A 32 -3.48 -12.81 -8.79
C LEU A 32 -4.52 -12.36 -7.74
N ASP A 33 -5.78 -12.13 -8.13
CA ASP A 33 -6.84 -11.78 -7.19
C ASP A 33 -7.02 -12.87 -6.12
N ALA A 34 -6.88 -14.13 -6.52
CA ALA A 34 -6.89 -15.27 -5.59
C ALA A 34 -5.72 -15.25 -4.58
N LEU A 35 -4.66 -14.48 -4.83
CA LEU A 35 -3.52 -14.31 -3.93
C LEU A 35 -3.64 -13.02 -3.09
N VAL A 36 -4.32 -11.98 -3.60
CA VAL A 36 -4.50 -10.69 -2.92
C VAL A 36 -5.90 -10.61 -2.32
N ASP A 37 -5.97 -10.86 -1.02
CA ASP A 37 -7.19 -10.92 -0.23
C ASP A 37 -7.77 -9.52 0.04
N ASP A 38 -6.92 -8.59 0.50
CA ASP A 38 -7.35 -7.25 0.91
C ASP A 38 -6.23 -6.21 0.82
N VAL A 39 -6.58 -4.94 0.64
CA VAL A 39 -5.64 -3.80 0.63
C VAL A 39 -6.27 -2.65 1.40
N ILE A 40 -5.60 -2.20 2.45
CA ILE A 40 -6.03 -1.14 3.35
C ILE A 40 -5.02 -0.01 3.30
N VAL A 41 -5.51 1.21 3.14
CA VAL A 41 -4.70 2.43 3.18
C VAL A 41 -5.00 3.21 4.46
N PRO A 42 -4.08 3.25 5.44
CA PRO A 42 -4.20 4.10 6.63
C PRO A 42 -3.87 5.58 6.31
N THR A 43 -4.60 6.19 5.39
CA THR A 43 -4.51 7.63 5.12
C THR A 43 -5.64 8.38 5.80
N GLU A 44 -5.28 9.39 6.58
CA GLU A 44 -6.23 10.33 7.16
C GLU A 44 -6.15 11.66 6.40
N GLU A 45 -7.19 11.99 5.64
CA GLU A 45 -7.27 13.21 4.84
C GLU A 45 -7.73 14.38 5.76
N VAL A 46 -6.76 15.07 6.37
CA VAL A 46 -7.05 16.26 7.20
C VAL A 46 -7.14 17.52 6.36
N ILE A 47 -8.36 18.01 6.19
CA ILE A 47 -8.66 19.34 5.61
C ILE A 47 -8.56 20.39 6.71
N GLU A 48 -7.40 21.03 6.83
CA GLU A 48 -7.22 22.15 7.76
C GLU A 48 -7.66 23.47 7.10
N ILE A 49 -8.50 24.25 7.78
CA ILE A 49 -8.93 25.58 7.31
C ILE A 49 -8.08 26.63 8.04
N ARG A 50 -7.09 27.20 7.34
CA ARG A 50 -6.28 28.31 7.87
C ARG A 50 -6.64 29.62 7.18
N LYS A 51 -7.14 30.59 7.96
CA LYS A 51 -7.49 31.97 7.52
C LYS A 51 -8.45 32.03 6.32
N GLY A 52 -9.52 31.24 6.33
CA GLY A 52 -10.56 31.28 5.29
C GLY A 52 -10.13 30.74 3.92
N LYS A 53 -8.88 30.30 3.75
CA LYS A 53 -8.41 29.52 2.60
C LYS A 53 -8.26 28.07 3.03
N LYS A 54 -8.78 27.14 2.22
CA LYS A 54 -8.54 25.70 2.39
C LYS A 54 -7.03 25.48 2.18
N VAL A 55 -6.31 25.16 3.25
CA VAL A 55 -4.89 24.82 3.16
C VAL A 55 -4.79 23.37 3.59
N THR A 56 -4.69 22.47 2.61
CA THR A 56 -4.43 21.05 2.86
C THR A 56 -3.10 20.93 3.61
N SER A 57 -3.14 20.76 4.92
CA SER A 57 -1.96 20.51 5.75
C SER A 57 -2.03 19.08 6.23
N GLU A 58 -1.21 18.24 5.62
CA GLU A 58 -1.18 16.80 5.86
C GLU A 58 -0.43 16.50 7.17
N LYS A 59 -1.14 16.44 8.30
CA LYS A 59 -0.55 15.97 9.55
C LYS A 59 -0.64 14.44 9.61
N LYS A 60 0.34 13.79 9.00
CA LYS A 60 0.38 12.34 8.83
C LYS A 60 0.95 11.68 10.08
N PHE A 61 0.15 10.86 10.77
CA PHE A 61 0.64 10.06 11.89
C PHE A 61 1.68 9.02 11.44
N PHE A 62 1.56 8.50 10.21
CA PHE A 62 2.57 7.71 9.52
C PHE A 62 2.40 7.86 7.99
N PRO A 63 3.05 8.85 7.34
CA PRO A 63 2.97 9.01 5.89
C PRO A 63 3.45 7.76 5.16
N GLY A 64 2.70 7.32 4.16
CA GLY A 64 3.24 6.43 3.14
C GLY A 64 3.18 4.96 3.52
N TYR A 65 2.21 4.51 4.31
CA TYR A 65 2.04 3.09 4.58
C TYR A 65 0.76 2.57 3.94
N VAL A 66 0.83 1.39 3.33
CA VAL A 66 -0.30 0.62 2.80
C VAL A 66 -0.19 -0.79 3.35
N LEU A 67 -1.28 -1.31 3.91
CA LEU A 67 -1.35 -2.69 4.36
C LEU A 67 -1.98 -3.53 3.26
N ILE A 68 -1.38 -4.67 2.95
CA ILE A 68 -1.90 -5.63 1.98
C ILE A 68 -1.96 -7.00 2.63
N LYS A 69 -3.10 -7.68 2.51
CA LYS A 69 -3.28 -9.06 2.88
C LYS A 69 -3.14 -9.90 1.62
N MET A 70 -2.03 -10.61 1.48
CA MET A 70 -1.82 -11.46 0.31
C MET A 70 -0.96 -12.69 0.62
N VAL A 71 -0.97 -13.66 -0.28
CA VAL A 71 -0.01 -14.77 -0.29
C VAL A 71 1.27 -14.26 -0.94
N MET A 72 2.40 -14.35 -0.23
CA MET A 72 3.67 -13.89 -0.76
C MET A 72 4.26 -14.92 -1.73
N THR A 73 4.29 -14.52 -2.99
CA THR A 73 4.85 -15.23 -4.14
C THR A 73 5.82 -14.30 -4.88
N ASP A 74 6.60 -14.82 -5.82
CA ASP A 74 7.49 -13.99 -6.63
C ASP A 74 6.71 -12.96 -7.46
N ASP A 75 5.56 -13.37 -8.03
CA ASP A 75 4.68 -12.51 -8.82
C ASP A 75 4.10 -11.35 -8.00
N THR A 76 3.56 -11.63 -6.81
CA THR A 76 3.00 -10.59 -5.94
C THR A 76 4.08 -9.65 -5.40
N TYR A 77 5.29 -10.17 -5.16
CA TYR A 77 6.44 -9.37 -4.78
C TYR A 77 6.88 -8.44 -5.93
N HIS A 78 7.01 -8.98 -7.15
CA HIS A 78 7.34 -8.21 -8.35
C HIS A 78 6.27 -7.16 -8.65
N LEU A 79 4.98 -7.49 -8.52
CA LEU A 79 3.87 -6.57 -8.77
C LEU A 79 3.94 -5.31 -7.90
N VAL A 80 4.21 -5.49 -6.61
CA VAL A 80 4.31 -4.35 -5.69
C VAL A 80 5.60 -3.56 -5.92
N ASN A 81 6.72 -4.25 -6.20
CA ASN A 81 8.01 -3.60 -6.44
C ASN A 81 8.11 -2.92 -7.81
N ALA A 82 7.33 -3.36 -8.79
CA ALA A 82 7.24 -2.76 -10.12
C ALA A 82 6.54 -1.39 -10.09
N HIS A 83 5.75 -1.10 -9.06
CA HIS A 83 5.11 0.20 -8.92
C HIS A 83 6.13 1.28 -8.53
N ALA A 84 6.41 2.21 -9.45
CA ALA A 84 7.35 3.32 -9.26
C ALA A 84 7.07 4.25 -8.05
N LYS A 85 5.89 4.15 -7.43
CA LYS A 85 5.50 4.93 -6.25
C LYS A 85 5.54 4.14 -4.94
N VAL A 86 5.94 2.88 -5.01
CA VAL A 86 6.25 2.03 -3.87
C VAL A 86 7.75 2.13 -3.63
N THR A 87 8.14 2.52 -2.43
CA THR A 87 9.55 2.55 -2.01
C THR A 87 10.05 1.19 -1.55
N GLY A 88 9.13 0.28 -1.19
CA GLY A 88 9.43 -1.12 -0.90
C GLY A 88 8.53 -1.70 0.18
N PHE A 89 8.74 -2.96 0.52
CA PHE A 89 8.08 -3.61 1.64
C PHE A 89 8.81 -3.33 2.96
N LEU A 90 8.04 -3.17 4.04
CA LEU A 90 8.59 -3.04 5.38
C LEU A 90 8.66 -4.44 6.04
N GLY A 91 9.88 -4.90 6.31
CA GLY A 91 10.19 -6.20 6.91
C GLY A 91 11.69 -6.43 7.08
N GLN A 92 12.09 -7.37 7.94
CA GLN A 92 13.51 -7.64 8.19
C GLN A 92 14.19 -8.16 6.91
N GLN A 93 15.22 -7.45 6.43
CA GLN A 93 16.02 -7.78 5.24
C GLN A 93 15.28 -7.86 3.90
N GLY A 94 14.31 -6.98 3.64
CA GLY A 94 13.65 -6.92 2.33
C GLY A 94 12.71 -8.10 2.05
N ARG A 95 12.43 -8.94 3.05
CA ARG A 95 11.32 -9.88 3.03
C ARG A 95 10.18 -9.33 3.88
N PRO A 96 8.98 -9.15 3.31
CA PRO A 96 7.78 -8.78 4.04
C PRO A 96 7.61 -9.63 5.32
N SER A 97 7.64 -8.99 6.49
CA SER A 97 7.39 -9.66 7.75
C SER A 97 5.87 -9.72 7.96
N PRO A 98 5.27 -10.90 8.14
CA PRO A 98 3.86 -10.99 8.49
C PRO A 98 3.62 -10.39 9.87
N ILE A 99 2.60 -9.54 9.99
CA ILE A 99 2.00 -9.19 11.29
C ILE A 99 1.08 -10.31 11.79
#